data_AF-A0A2D4SQ93-F1
#
_entry.id   AF-A0A2D4SQ93-F1
#
_cell.length_a   1.000
_cell.length_b   1.000
_cell.length_c   1.000
_cell.angle_alpha   90.00
_cell.angle_beta   90.00
_cell.angle_gamma   90.00
#
_symmetry.space_group_name_H-M   'P 1'
#
loop_
_entity.id
_entity.type
_entity.pdbx_description
1 polymer ?
#
loop_
_entity_poly.entity_id
_entity_poly.type
_entity_poly.pdbx_seq_one_letter_code
_entity_poly.pdbx_strand_id
1 'polypeptide(L)'
;MCRYISPKGKMVDFLFPSSEVMGFSNQWYAKVVENPLSHHIQENHLLIAQPVLYLATKIEAFLSRGQAKPFESQDLEDIVALIDGCSVLVTSFQEQDQELREWIRSHLGDIQSQSWFETLCVGNLPRGGDERTREQRFLTRWKRLTD
;
A
#
# COMPACT_ATOMS: atom_id res chain seq x y z
N MET A 1 7.61 -7.83 -12.17
CA MET A 1 6.29 -8.45 -11.86
C MET A 1 6.06 -9.58 -12.86
N CYS A 2 5.69 -10.77 -12.40
CA CYS A 2 5.40 -11.91 -13.28
C CYS A 2 3.88 -12.06 -13.40
N ARG A 3 3.34 -11.91 -14.61
CA ARG A 3 1.90 -11.88 -14.87
C ARG A 3 1.45 -13.13 -15.61
N TYR A 4 0.44 -13.79 -15.08
CA TYR A 4 -0.19 -14.95 -15.71
C TYR A 4 -1.66 -14.65 -16.04
N ILE A 5 -2.08 -15.09 -17.22
CA ILE A 5 -3.47 -15.03 -17.66
C ILE A 5 -3.96 -16.46 -17.78
N SER A 6 -4.94 -16.85 -16.96
CA SER A 6 -5.51 -18.18 -17.01
C SER A 6 -6.26 -18.43 -18.32
N PRO A 7 -6.53 -19.68 -18.72
CA PRO A 7 -7.33 -20.00 -19.91
C PRO A 7 -8.74 -19.38 -19.90
N LYS A 8 -9.25 -19.03 -18.71
CA LYS A 8 -10.53 -18.34 -18.52
C LYS A 8 -10.41 -16.80 -18.53
N GLY A 9 -9.24 -16.27 -18.91
CA GLY A 9 -8.97 -14.82 -18.99
C GLY A 9 -8.77 -14.13 -17.64
N LYS A 10 -8.51 -14.88 -16.56
CA LYS A 10 -8.23 -14.26 -15.24
C LYS A 10 -6.76 -13.94 -15.12
N MET A 11 -6.46 -12.67 -14.84
CA MET A 11 -5.11 -12.18 -14.63
C MET A 11 -4.72 -12.30 -13.16
N VAL A 12 -3.54 -12.85 -12.89
CA VAL A 12 -2.92 -12.91 -11.57
C VAL A 12 -1.46 -12.51 -11.68
N ASP A 13 -0.97 -11.79 -10.68
CA ASP A 13 0.43 -11.43 -10.57
C ASP A 13 1.10 -12.31 -9.51
N PHE A 14 2.19 -12.97 -9.89
CA PHE A 14 3.03 -13.74 -8.98
C PHE A 14 4.11 -12.82 -8.41
N LEU A 15 4.11 -12.74 -7.07
CA LEU A 15 5.07 -11.99 -6.27
C LEU A 15 5.95 -12.98 -5.52
N PHE A 16 7.25 -12.72 -5.47
CA PHE A 16 8.24 -13.66 -4.92
C PHE A 16 8.91 -13.04 -3.70
N PRO A 17 8.91 -13.72 -2.53
CA PRO A 17 9.53 -13.20 -1.32
C PRO A 17 11.06 -13.17 -1.39
N SER A 18 11.69 -13.97 -2.25
CA SER A 18 13.14 -13.98 -2.46
C SER A 18 13.54 -13.20 -3.70
N SER A 19 14.61 -12.38 -3.56
CA SER A 19 15.26 -11.65 -4.66
C SER A 19 16.01 -12.56 -5.64
N GLU A 20 16.37 -13.77 -5.19
CA GLU A 20 17.19 -14.75 -5.93
C GLU A 20 16.48 -15.24 -7.21
N VAL A 21 15.16 -15.12 -7.27
CA VAL A 21 14.34 -15.66 -8.36
C VAL A 21 14.25 -14.69 -9.56
N MET A 22 14.35 -13.37 -9.36
CA MET A 22 14.11 -12.41 -10.46
C MET A 22 14.92 -11.10 -10.47
N GLY A 23 15.91 -10.91 -9.59
CA GLY A 23 16.79 -9.71 -9.64
C GLY A 23 16.11 -8.39 -9.28
N PHE A 24 14.85 -8.44 -8.87
CA PHE A 24 14.11 -7.36 -8.20
C PHE A 24 13.38 -7.98 -7.01
N SER A 25 13.45 -7.34 -5.85
CA SER A 25 12.70 -7.76 -4.66
C SER A 25 12.07 -6.56 -3.99
N ASN A 26 10.87 -6.79 -3.47
CA ASN A 26 10.28 -5.97 -2.44
C ASN A 26 10.68 -6.61 -1.11
N GLN A 27 11.46 -5.91 -0.28
CA GLN A 27 11.99 -6.44 0.97
C GLN A 27 10.87 -6.87 1.94
N TRP A 28 9.65 -6.34 1.77
CA TRP A 28 8.53 -6.65 2.65
C TRP A 28 7.76 -7.93 2.27
N TYR A 29 7.99 -8.52 1.09
CA TYR A 29 7.27 -9.72 0.66
C TYR A 29 7.50 -10.94 1.55
N ALA A 30 8.72 -11.15 2.06
CA ALA A 30 8.98 -12.25 3.00
C ALA A 30 8.11 -12.12 4.26
N LYS A 31 8.09 -10.92 4.85
CA LYS A 31 7.30 -10.63 6.05
C LYS A 31 5.79 -10.76 5.83
N VAL A 32 5.30 -10.40 4.63
CA VAL A 32 3.90 -10.62 4.22
C VAL A 32 3.55 -12.11 4.20
N VAL A 33 4.42 -12.95 3.64
CA VAL A 33 4.20 -14.40 3.53
C VAL A 33 4.29 -15.09 4.89
N GLU A 34 5.18 -14.63 5.77
CA GLU A 34 5.35 -15.16 7.13
C GLU A 34 4.19 -14.80 8.07
N ASN A 35 3.53 -13.65 7.84
CA ASN A 35 2.52 -13.10 8.75
C ASN A 35 1.18 -12.79 8.05
N PRO A 36 0.55 -13.76 7.37
CA PRO A 36 -0.70 -13.50 6.66
C PRO A 36 -1.88 -13.33 7.63
N LEU A 37 -2.88 -12.54 7.23
CA LEU A 37 -4.19 -12.53 7.87
C LEU A 37 -5.10 -13.56 7.20
N SER A 38 -5.75 -14.38 8.02
CA SER A 38 -6.83 -15.26 7.59
C SER A 38 -8.09 -14.43 7.31
N HIS A 39 -8.68 -14.61 6.14
CA HIS A 39 -9.93 -13.99 5.75
C HIS A 39 -10.85 -15.01 5.08
N HIS A 40 -12.11 -15.07 5.52
CA HIS A 40 -13.10 -15.99 4.97
C HIS A 40 -13.99 -15.25 3.97
N ILE A 41 -14.11 -15.80 2.76
CA ILE A 41 -15.06 -15.32 1.74
C ILE A 41 -15.93 -16.49 1.32
N GLN A 42 -17.21 -16.44 1.71
CA GLN A 42 -18.17 -17.54 1.53
C GLN A 42 -17.63 -18.84 2.12
N GLU A 43 -17.43 -19.87 1.29
CA GLU A 43 -16.87 -21.17 1.68
C GLU A 43 -15.33 -21.23 1.56
N ASN A 44 -14.69 -20.14 1.13
CA ASN A 44 -13.26 -20.11 0.86
C ASN A 44 -12.49 -19.44 1.99
N HIS A 45 -11.30 -19.99 2.26
CA HIS A 45 -10.32 -19.42 3.17
C HIS A 45 -9.18 -18.78 2.36
N LEU A 46 -8.95 -17.48 2.59
CA LEU A 46 -7.92 -16.69 1.93
C LEU A 46 -6.90 -16.21 2.95
N LEU A 47 -5.64 -16.17 2.50
CA LEU A 47 -4.56 -15.50 3.22
C LEU A 47 -4.31 -14.17 2.53
N ILE A 48 -4.47 -13.07 3.28
CA ILE A 48 -4.27 -11.72 2.78
C ILE A 48 -3.11 -11.05 3.53
N ALA A 49 -2.46 -10.08 2.89
CA ALA A 49 -1.43 -9.29 3.55
C ALA A 49 -2.04 -8.46 4.70
N GLN A 50 -1.30 -8.31 5.80
CA GLN A 50 -1.65 -7.30 6.81
C GLN A 50 -1.66 -5.91 6.17
N PRO A 51 -2.61 -5.02 6.53
CA PRO A 51 -2.71 -3.70 5.91
C PRO A 51 -1.40 -2.90 5.90
N VAL A 52 -0.65 -2.92 7.01
CA VAL A 52 0.61 -2.17 7.13
C VAL A 52 1.72 -2.77 6.29
N LEU A 53 1.81 -4.11 6.25
CA LEU A 53 2.78 -4.78 5.38
C LEU A 53 2.44 -4.53 3.92
N TYR A 54 1.15 -4.57 3.55
CA TYR A 54 0.69 -4.22 2.20
C TYR A 54 1.06 -2.77 1.85
N LEU A 55 0.83 -1.81 2.76
CA LEU A 55 1.26 -0.42 2.58
C LEU A 55 2.77 -0.33 2.30
N ALA A 56 3.58 -1.04 3.09
CA ALA A 56 5.03 -1.07 2.91
C ALA A 56 5.43 -1.61 1.52
N THR A 57 4.75 -2.68 1.05
CA THR A 57 4.99 -3.20 -0.30
C THR A 57 4.70 -2.16 -1.38
N LYS A 58 3.65 -1.33 -1.20
CA LYS A 58 3.25 -0.31 -2.18
C LYS A 58 4.20 0.89 -2.17
N ILE A 59 4.66 1.31 -1.00
CA ILE A 59 5.69 2.36 -0.89
C ILE A 59 6.96 1.93 -1.63
N GLU A 60 7.47 0.72 -1.38
CA GLU A 60 8.70 0.27 -2.04
C GLU A 60 8.53 0.08 -3.55
N ALA A 61 7.36 -0.38 -3.99
CA ALA A 61 7.01 -0.41 -5.40
C ALA A 61 6.97 0.99 -6.03
N PHE A 62 6.38 1.98 -5.33
CA PHE A 62 6.38 3.36 -5.77
C PHE A 62 7.81 3.92 -5.91
N LEU A 63 8.68 3.69 -4.92
CA LEU A 63 10.07 4.17 -4.96
C LEU A 63 10.87 3.54 -6.11
N SER A 64 10.68 2.25 -6.37
CA SER A 64 11.45 1.53 -7.40
C SER A 64 11.01 1.83 -8.85
N ARG A 65 9.71 2.00 -9.11
CA ARG A 65 9.19 2.14 -10.48
C ARG A 65 8.22 3.31 -10.71
N GLY A 66 7.61 3.84 -9.66
CA GLY A 66 6.55 4.86 -9.76
C GLY A 66 7.04 6.30 -9.58
N GLN A 67 8.15 6.51 -8.87
CA GLN A 67 8.61 7.85 -8.47
C GLN A 67 8.98 8.74 -9.67
N ALA A 68 9.49 8.16 -10.76
CA ALA A 68 9.83 8.89 -11.97
C ALA A 68 8.59 9.47 -12.68
N LYS A 69 7.41 8.87 -12.49
CA LYS A 69 6.14 9.30 -13.08
C LYS A 69 4.98 9.12 -12.08
N PRO A 70 4.90 9.96 -11.03
CA PRO A 70 3.92 9.77 -9.96
C PRO A 70 2.46 9.78 -10.42
N PHE A 71 2.16 10.55 -11.48
CA PHE A 71 0.83 10.69 -12.07
C PHE A 71 0.35 9.44 -12.84
N GLU A 72 1.25 8.51 -13.19
CA GLU A 72 0.92 7.21 -13.81
C GLU A 72 1.08 6.05 -12.82
N SER A 73 1.40 6.34 -11.55
CA SER A 73 1.80 5.33 -10.60
C SER A 73 0.61 4.69 -9.89
N GLN A 74 0.24 3.50 -10.33
CA GLN A 74 -0.76 2.67 -9.64
C GLN A 74 -0.41 2.41 -8.18
N ASP A 75 0.88 2.29 -7.84
CA ASP A 75 1.31 2.09 -6.45
C ASP A 75 1.03 3.32 -5.57
N LEU A 76 1.05 4.53 -6.14
CA LEU A 76 0.68 5.76 -5.40
C LEU A 76 -0.83 5.81 -5.17
N GLU A 77 -1.62 5.46 -6.19
CA GLU A 77 -3.08 5.34 -6.06
C GLU A 77 -3.46 4.32 -4.98
N ASP A 78 -2.77 3.16 -4.94
CA ASP A 78 -3.00 2.13 -3.93
C ASP A 78 -2.65 2.61 -2.51
N ILE A 79 -1.55 3.38 -2.33
CA ILE A 79 -1.20 4.00 -1.05
C ILE A 79 -2.33 4.92 -0.58
N VAL A 80 -2.79 5.80 -1.46
CA VAL A 80 -3.85 6.78 -1.17
C VAL A 80 -5.16 6.07 -0.81
N ALA A 81 -5.58 5.10 -1.64
CA ALA A 81 -6.81 4.34 -1.44
C ALA A 81 -6.77 3.52 -0.13
N LEU A 82 -5.62 2.94 0.21
CA LEU A 82 -5.46 2.17 1.44
C LEU A 82 -5.55 3.07 2.68
N ILE A 83 -4.89 4.23 2.67
CA ILE A 83 -4.93 5.18 3.79
C ILE A 83 -6.34 5.74 3.99
N ASP A 84 -7.03 6.10 2.91
CA ASP A 84 -8.41 6.60 2.99
C ASP A 84 -9.44 5.50 3.34
N GLY A 85 -9.27 4.29 2.81
CA GLY A 85 -10.27 3.23 2.88
C GLY A 85 -10.13 2.26 4.05
N CYS A 86 -8.91 2.01 4.52
CA CYS A 86 -8.65 0.99 5.54
C CYS A 86 -8.74 1.56 6.96
N SER A 87 -9.89 1.37 7.63
CA SER A 87 -10.13 1.89 8.98
C SER A 87 -9.18 1.35 10.05
N VAL A 88 -8.67 0.13 9.87
CA VAL A 88 -7.75 -0.54 10.80
C VAL A 88 -6.27 -0.25 10.53
N LEU A 89 -5.94 0.51 9.47
CA LEU A 89 -4.56 0.74 9.07
C LEU A 89 -3.75 1.44 10.17
N VAL A 90 -4.33 2.47 10.79
CA VAL A 90 -3.61 3.24 11.81
C VAL A 90 -3.39 2.43 13.09
N THR A 91 -4.35 1.61 13.52
CA THR A 91 -4.18 0.76 14.69
C THR A 91 -3.17 -0.35 14.42
N SER A 92 -3.31 -1.05 13.29
CA SER A 92 -2.35 -2.09 12.89
C SER A 92 -0.94 -1.52 12.69
N PHE A 93 -0.80 -0.26 12.25
CA PHE A 93 0.49 0.42 12.14
C PHE A 93 1.18 0.55 13.49
N GLN A 94 0.44 0.92 14.54
CA GLN A 94 1.01 1.08 15.89
C GLN A 94 1.43 -0.25 16.53
N GLU A 95 0.88 -1.36 16.06
CA GLU A 95 1.21 -2.72 16.52
C GLU A 95 2.46 -3.30 15.85
N GLN A 96 2.96 -2.68 14.78
CA GLN A 96 4.20 -3.13 14.13
C GLN A 96 5.45 -2.71 14.90
N ASP A 97 6.56 -3.42 14.65
CA ASP A 97 7.87 -3.07 15.18
C ASP A 97 8.31 -1.66 14.76
N GLN A 98 9.23 -1.11 15.56
CA GLN A 98 9.73 0.25 15.39
C GLN A 98 10.39 0.46 14.02
N GLU A 99 11.15 -0.51 13.51
CA GLU A 99 11.84 -0.41 12.23
C GLU A 99 10.87 -0.20 11.07
N LEU A 100 9.83 -1.04 10.97
CA LEU A 100 8.81 -0.88 9.92
C LEU A 100 8.05 0.45 10.06
N ARG A 101 7.73 0.86 11.29
CA ARG A 101 7.03 2.14 11.52
C ARG A 101 7.87 3.34 11.09
N GLU A 102 9.14 3.37 11.44
CA GLU A 102 10.07 4.44 11.05
C GLU A 102 10.29 4.46 9.55
N TRP A 103 10.44 3.30 8.91
CA TRP A 103 10.57 3.19 7.47
C TRP A 103 9.35 3.76 6.75
N ILE A 104 8.13 3.36 7.12
CA ILE A 104 6.90 3.91 6.50
C ILE A 104 6.80 5.41 6.76
N ARG A 105 7.05 5.85 8.00
CA ARG A 105 6.96 7.27 8.39
C ARG A 105 7.86 8.14 7.51
N SER A 106 9.13 7.76 7.35
CA SER A 106 10.10 8.50 6.55
C SER A 106 9.61 8.67 5.11
N HIS A 107 9.21 7.57 4.47
CA HIS A 107 8.84 7.60 3.05
C HIS A 107 7.50 8.31 2.80
N LEU A 108 6.53 8.22 3.73
CA LEU A 108 5.32 9.03 3.65
C LEU A 108 5.63 10.52 3.86
N GLY A 109 6.57 10.86 4.74
CA GLY A 109 7.07 12.23 4.89
C GLY A 109 7.70 12.76 3.59
N ASP A 110 8.52 11.95 2.92
CA ASP A 110 9.12 12.30 1.63
C ASP A 110 8.06 12.52 0.55
N ILE A 111 7.03 11.66 0.49
CA ILE A 111 5.88 11.83 -0.43
C ILE A 111 5.11 13.11 -0.12
N GLN A 112 4.88 13.42 1.17
CA GLN A 112 4.15 14.62 1.59
C GLN A 112 4.90 15.91 1.23
N SER A 113 6.23 15.87 1.18
CA SER A 113 7.07 17.02 0.79
C SER A 113 7.00 17.37 -0.71
N GLN A 114 6.42 16.49 -1.54
CA GLN A 114 6.38 16.68 -2.99
C GLN A 114 5.34 17.72 -3.40
N SER A 115 5.69 18.55 -4.39
CA SER A 115 4.79 19.60 -4.90
C SER A 115 3.48 19.06 -5.49
N TRP A 116 3.49 17.82 -5.97
CA TRP A 116 2.33 17.14 -6.53
C TRP A 116 1.44 16.45 -5.49
N PHE A 117 1.83 16.41 -4.22
CA PHE A 117 1.12 15.68 -3.17
C PHE A 117 -0.36 16.08 -3.09
N GLU A 118 -0.64 17.38 -3.02
CA GLU A 118 -2.01 17.88 -2.90
C GLU A 118 -2.87 17.44 -4.10
N THR A 119 -2.35 17.61 -5.32
CA THR A 119 -3.07 17.27 -6.54
C THR A 119 -3.28 15.77 -6.69
N LEU A 120 -2.25 14.95 -6.44
CA LEU A 120 -2.31 13.52 -6.73
C LEU A 120 -2.86 12.68 -5.57
N CYS A 121 -2.64 13.09 -4.32
CA CYS A 121 -3.06 12.31 -3.15
C CYS A 121 -4.38 12.80 -2.56
N VAL A 122 -4.58 14.11 -2.44
CA VAL A 122 -5.83 14.69 -1.89
C VAL A 122 -6.87 14.84 -3.01
N GLY A 123 -6.46 15.38 -4.16
CA GLY A 123 -7.35 15.63 -5.30
C GLY A 123 -7.90 14.37 -6.00
N ASN A 124 -7.24 13.21 -5.85
CA ASN A 124 -7.67 11.94 -6.47
C ASN A 124 -8.18 10.91 -5.46
N LEU A 125 -8.65 11.34 -4.28
CA LEU A 125 -9.25 10.40 -3.33
C LEU A 125 -10.42 9.62 -3.96
N PRO A 126 -10.55 8.30 -3.67
CA PRO A 126 -11.64 7.50 -4.21
C PRO A 126 -13.02 8.13 -3.98
N ARG A 127 -13.86 8.14 -5.01
CA ARG A 127 -15.16 8.81 -4.97
C ARG A 127 -16.14 8.09 -4.04
N GLY A 128 -16.89 8.88 -3.25
CA GLY A 128 -17.96 8.41 -2.37
C GLY A 128 -18.13 9.31 -1.14
N GLY A 129 -19.37 9.49 -0.70
CA GLY A 129 -19.71 10.33 0.46
C GLY A 129 -19.43 11.82 0.28
N ASP A 130 -19.43 12.55 1.40
CA ASP A 130 -19.08 13.97 1.47
C ASP A 130 -17.57 14.19 1.30
N GLU A 131 -17.20 15.12 0.40
CA GLU A 131 -15.81 15.39 0.01
C GLU A 131 -14.95 15.91 1.16
N ARG A 132 -15.45 16.90 1.92
CA ARG A 132 -14.70 17.48 3.04
C ARG A 132 -14.42 16.46 4.12
N THR A 133 -15.41 15.61 4.41
CA THR A 133 -15.29 14.52 5.39
C THR A 133 -14.24 13.49 4.94
N ARG A 134 -14.16 13.21 3.64
CA ARG A 134 -13.16 12.30 3.06
C ARG A 134 -11.74 12.87 3.15
N GLU A 135 -11.54 14.11 2.73
CA GLU A 135 -10.23 14.78 2.82
C GLU A 135 -9.75 14.85 4.26
N GLN A 136 -10.61 15.27 5.20
CA GLN A 136 -10.27 15.31 6.62
C GLN A 136 -9.89 13.93 7.17
N ARG A 137 -10.61 12.88 6.79
CA ARG A 137 -10.29 11.51 7.17
C ARG A 137 -8.92 11.08 6.65
N PHE A 138 -8.68 11.30 5.36
CA PHE A 138 -7.41 10.98 4.72
C PHE A 138 -6.25 11.70 5.41
N LEU A 139 -6.32 13.03 5.52
CA LEU A 139 -5.27 13.85 6.14
C LEU A 139 -5.05 13.50 7.62
N THR A 140 -6.12 13.21 8.35
CA THR A 140 -6.00 12.76 9.75
C THR A 140 -5.25 11.43 9.87
N ARG A 141 -5.55 10.47 8.98
CA ARG A 141 -4.85 9.18 8.98
C ARG A 141 -3.42 9.30 8.48
N TRP A 142 -3.20 10.08 7.43
CA TRP A 142 -1.87 10.40 6.92
C TRP A 142 -0.98 10.95 8.03
N LYS A 143 -1.48 11.98 8.74
CA LYS A 143 -0.77 12.58 9.87
C LYS A 143 -0.40 11.55 10.95
N ARG A 144 -1.31 10.64 11.31
CA ARG A 144 -1.03 9.58 12.31
C ARG A 144 -0.02 8.53 11.86
N LEU A 145 0.27 8.44 10.56
CA LEU A 145 1.31 7.58 10.00
C LEU A 145 2.65 8.33 9.84
N THR A 146 2.62 9.67 9.79
CA THR A 146 3.82 10.51 9.66
C THR A 146 4.32 11.11 10.97
N ASP A 147 3.46 11.24 11.99
CA ASP A 147 3.82 11.65 13.35
C ASP A 147 4.48 10.48 14.11
#